data_AF-A0A6L2NX56-F1
#
_entry.id   AF-A0A6L2NX56-F1
#
_cell.length_a   1.000
_cell.length_b   1.000
_cell.length_c   1.000
_cell.angle_alpha   90.00
_cell.angle_beta   90.00
_cell.angle_gamma   90.00
#
_symmetry.space_group_name_H-M   'P 1'
#
loop_
_entity.id
_entity.type
_entity.pdbx_description
1 polymer ?
#
loop_
_entity_poly.entity_id
_entity_poly.type
_entity_poly.pdbx_seq_one_letter_code
_entity_poly.pdbx_strand_id
1 'polypeptide(L)'
;MTFSNIVPLSAGDGPTPPVSAPATPGTPGGPLFTSLRIDSLSYDRDRKSMPRCKCLPFAAPSLGAPHTCFTDFPAPDVSLSRKLGAEFVGTFILIFAATAGPIVNQKYSNSETLIGNAACAGLAVMIIILSTGHISGAHLNPSLTIAFAALRHFPWAHVPAYILAQVSASICASFALKGVFDPFMSGGVTVPSVSTGQAFALEFLITFNLLFVVTAVATDTRA
;
A
#
# COMPACT_ATOMS: atom_id res chain seq x y z
N MET A 1 -14.09 11.37 43.23
CA MET A 1 -13.06 11.03 44.23
C MET A 1 -11.74 11.64 43.77
N THR A 2 -11.38 12.75 44.42
CA THR A 2 -10.04 13.16 44.87
C THR A 2 -8.88 13.22 43.88
N PHE A 3 -8.56 14.47 43.49
CA PHE A 3 -7.23 15.01 43.19
C PHE A 3 -6.19 14.62 44.26
N SER A 4 -5.00 14.14 43.88
CA SER A 4 -3.72 14.48 44.52
C SER A 4 -2.53 13.88 43.75
N ASN A 5 -1.89 14.74 42.96
CA ASN A 5 -0.46 14.63 42.62
C ASN A 5 0.31 15.11 43.86
N ILE A 6 1.21 14.29 44.40
CA ILE A 6 2.24 14.73 45.36
C ILE A 6 3.56 14.12 44.92
N VAL A 7 4.40 14.98 44.36
CA VAL A 7 5.86 14.85 44.37
C VAL A 7 6.35 15.18 45.79
N PRO A 8 7.37 14.46 46.27
CA PRO A 8 8.41 15.13 47.03
C PRO A 8 9.79 14.87 46.43
N LEU A 9 10.50 15.97 46.20
CA LEU A 9 11.94 16.06 46.03
C LEU A 9 12.64 15.66 47.34
N SER A 10 13.72 14.90 47.25
CA SER A 10 14.79 14.93 48.26
C SER A 10 16.13 14.76 47.57
N ALA A 11 16.97 15.77 47.73
CA ALA A 11 18.33 15.90 47.23
C ALA A 11 19.32 15.25 48.20
N GLY A 12 20.40 14.68 47.66
CA GLY A 12 21.57 14.20 48.41
C GLY A 12 22.81 14.16 47.51
N ASP A 13 23.75 15.04 47.82
CA ASP A 13 25.03 15.34 47.14
C ASP A 13 26.06 14.20 47.08
N GLY A 14 26.95 14.27 46.09
CA GLY A 14 28.33 13.73 46.17
C GLY A 14 28.96 13.28 44.82
N PRO A 15 30.13 13.83 44.40
CA PRO A 15 30.80 13.45 43.13
C PRO A 15 31.91 12.40 43.31
N THR A 16 32.19 11.59 42.27
CA THR A 16 33.47 10.94 41.84
C THR A 16 33.22 9.60 41.08
N PRO A 17 34.20 8.99 40.39
CA PRO A 17 34.90 9.35 39.15
C PRO A 17 34.55 8.34 38.00
N PRO A 18 35.05 8.48 36.75
CA PRO A 18 34.70 7.54 35.68
C PRO A 18 35.43 6.21 35.85
N VAL A 19 34.68 5.11 35.99
CA VAL A 19 35.22 3.75 35.95
C VAL A 19 35.06 3.20 34.53
N SER A 20 36.18 3.15 33.81
CA SER A 20 36.33 2.36 32.59
C SER A 20 36.44 0.88 32.95
N ALA A 21 35.77 0.02 32.18
CA ALA A 21 35.96 -1.43 32.18
C ALA A 21 35.78 -1.97 30.73
N PRO A 22 36.22 -3.19 30.41
CA PRO A 22 37.42 -3.45 29.61
C PRO A 22 37.09 -3.91 28.17
N ALA A 23 38.08 -3.82 27.28
CA ALA A 23 38.01 -4.42 25.96
C ALA A 23 37.97 -5.96 26.05
N THR A 24 36.91 -6.58 25.53
CA THR A 24 36.83 -8.05 25.39
C THR A 24 37.43 -8.54 24.07
N PRO A 25 38.04 -9.74 24.05
CA PRO A 25 38.90 -10.21 22.97
C PRO A 25 38.10 -10.71 21.76
N GLY A 26 38.65 -10.49 20.57
CA GLY A 26 38.10 -11.07 19.33
C GLY A 26 38.13 -12.59 19.33
N THR A 27 37.18 -13.20 18.64
CA THR A 27 37.32 -14.56 18.13
C THR A 27 36.68 -14.65 16.74
N PRO A 28 37.29 -15.36 15.77
CA PRO A 28 36.93 -15.30 14.36
C PRO A 28 36.02 -16.46 13.94
N GLY A 29 35.19 -16.23 12.91
CA GLY A 29 34.81 -17.29 11.97
C GLY A 29 33.31 -17.54 11.76
N GLY A 30 32.83 -17.17 10.57
CA GLY A 30 31.88 -17.96 9.80
C GLY A 30 30.43 -17.46 9.72
N PRO A 31 29.90 -17.15 8.51
CA PRO A 31 28.47 -16.94 8.31
C PRO A 31 27.76 -18.31 8.21
N LEU A 32 27.07 -18.69 9.28
CA LEU A 32 26.09 -19.77 9.33
C LEU A 32 24.74 -19.17 8.94
N PHE A 33 24.38 -19.25 7.65
CA PHE A 33 23.06 -19.61 7.10
C PHE A 33 23.08 -19.32 5.60
N THR A 34 23.44 -20.36 4.85
CA THR A 34 23.34 -20.45 3.39
C THR A 34 22.03 -21.16 3.05
N SER A 35 20.97 -20.40 2.79
CA SER A 35 19.76 -20.82 2.03
C SER A 35 18.85 -19.58 1.94
N LEU A 36 18.87 -18.78 0.89
CA LEU A 36 18.29 -19.07 -0.42
C LEU A 36 19.08 -18.33 -1.50
N ARG A 37 19.92 -19.05 -2.24
CA ARG A 37 20.59 -18.56 -3.47
C ARG A 37 19.77 -18.91 -4.72
N ILE A 38 18.50 -19.25 -4.56
CA ILE A 38 17.56 -19.59 -5.63
C ILE A 38 16.76 -18.32 -5.95
N ASP A 39 17.42 -17.34 -6.56
CA ASP A 39 16.72 -16.20 -7.19
C ASP A 39 17.63 -15.53 -8.24
N SER A 40 18.96 -15.49 -8.01
CA SER A 40 19.90 -14.90 -8.97
C SER A 40 20.09 -15.71 -10.27
N LEU A 41 19.84 -17.02 -10.28
CA LEU A 41 20.03 -17.85 -11.48
C LEU A 41 18.86 -17.82 -12.48
N SER A 42 17.69 -17.33 -12.04
CA SER A 42 16.58 -17.01 -12.95
C SER A 42 16.70 -15.57 -13.46
N TYR A 43 17.21 -14.67 -12.62
CA TYR A 43 17.47 -13.27 -12.96
C TYR A 43 18.49 -13.08 -14.09
N ASP A 44 19.59 -13.86 -14.10
CA ASP A 44 20.64 -13.67 -15.13
C ASP A 44 20.25 -14.20 -16.52
N ARG A 45 19.22 -15.06 -16.62
CA ARG A 45 18.82 -15.67 -17.90
C ARG A 45 18.07 -14.72 -18.83
N ASP A 46 17.26 -13.82 -18.28
CA ASP A 46 16.50 -12.82 -19.06
C ASP A 46 17.37 -11.64 -19.52
N ARG A 47 18.56 -11.44 -18.92
CA ARG A 47 19.53 -10.41 -19.33
C ARG A 47 20.10 -10.65 -20.74
N LYS A 48 20.07 -11.89 -21.24
CA LYS A 48 20.75 -12.27 -22.49
C LYS A 48 19.94 -11.99 -23.77
N SER A 49 18.74 -11.44 -23.67
CA SER A 49 17.91 -11.08 -24.83
C SER A 49 17.63 -9.58 -24.91
N MET A 50 18.66 -8.75 -24.82
CA MET A 50 18.56 -7.34 -25.24
C MET A 50 18.79 -7.23 -26.76
N PRO A 51 17.84 -6.67 -27.54
CA PRO A 51 18.15 -6.22 -28.89
C PRO A 51 19.12 -5.04 -28.79
N ARG A 52 20.29 -5.21 -29.40
CA ARG A 52 21.42 -4.30 -29.41
C ARG A 52 21.00 -2.97 -30.06
N CYS A 53 20.68 -1.94 -29.26
CA CYS A 53 20.55 -0.57 -29.76
C CYS A 53 21.89 -0.14 -30.39
N LYS A 54 21.92 -0.07 -31.73
CA LYS A 54 23.00 0.56 -32.48
C LYS A 54 22.81 2.08 -32.36
N CYS A 55 23.56 2.72 -31.49
CA CYS A 55 23.85 4.14 -31.65
C CYS A 55 24.77 4.29 -32.88
N LEU A 56 24.34 5.04 -33.89
CA LEU A 56 25.22 5.52 -34.97
C LEU A 56 25.49 7.01 -34.73
N PRO A 57 26.75 7.47 -34.85
CA PRO A 57 27.08 8.89 -34.82
C PRO A 57 27.02 9.43 -36.25
N PHE A 58 26.20 10.44 -36.52
CA PHE A 58 26.39 11.27 -37.70
C PHE A 58 25.92 12.70 -37.46
N ALA A 59 26.78 13.63 -37.85
CA ALA A 59 26.68 15.05 -37.61
C ALA A 59 25.64 15.76 -38.49
N ALA A 60 25.27 16.96 -38.03
CA ALA A 60 24.75 18.12 -38.76
C ALA A 60 23.21 18.28 -38.95
N PRO A 61 22.73 19.54 -39.06
CA PRO A 61 21.44 19.98 -38.52
C PRO A 61 20.37 20.27 -39.60
N SER A 62 19.09 20.11 -39.27
CA SER A 62 17.94 20.95 -39.68
C SER A 62 16.59 20.20 -39.62
N LEU A 63 15.56 20.98 -39.29
CA LEU A 63 14.13 20.80 -39.56
C LEU A 63 13.43 19.48 -39.13
N GLY A 64 12.65 19.58 -38.05
CA GLY A 64 11.25 19.13 -38.03
C GLY A 64 10.97 17.63 -37.87
N ALA A 65 10.82 17.18 -36.62
CA ALA A 65 9.82 16.18 -36.20
C ALA A 65 9.72 16.17 -34.67
N PRO A 66 8.52 16.08 -34.05
CA PRO A 66 8.40 15.86 -32.63
C PRO A 66 8.65 14.37 -32.38
N HIS A 67 9.91 14.02 -32.09
CA HIS A 67 10.18 12.75 -31.46
C HIS A 67 9.58 12.83 -30.05
N THR A 68 8.39 12.26 -29.88
CA THR A 68 7.85 11.92 -28.57
C THR A 68 8.84 10.95 -27.94
N CYS A 69 9.80 11.52 -27.23
CA CYS A 69 10.60 10.84 -26.24
C CYS A 69 9.61 10.37 -25.19
N PHE A 70 9.09 9.15 -25.37
CA PHE A 70 8.50 8.41 -24.27
C PHE A 70 9.60 8.33 -23.23
N THR A 71 9.42 9.09 -22.16
CA THR A 71 10.23 9.02 -20.97
C THR A 71 10.02 7.64 -20.37
N ASP A 72 10.81 6.67 -20.82
CA ASP A 72 11.04 5.44 -20.07
C ASP A 72 11.71 5.87 -18.76
N PHE A 73 10.89 6.05 -17.72
CA PHE A 73 11.37 6.13 -16.36
C PHE A 73 11.82 4.71 -15.98
N PRO A 74 13.12 4.43 -15.83
CA PRO A 74 13.58 3.15 -15.35
C PRO A 74 13.35 3.13 -13.84
N ALA A 75 12.12 2.80 -13.43
CA ALA A 75 11.83 2.46 -12.06
C ALA A 75 12.38 1.04 -11.78
N PRO A 76 12.92 0.75 -10.59
CA PRO A 76 13.42 -0.58 -10.24
C PRO A 76 12.38 -1.65 -10.57
N ASP A 77 12.79 -2.70 -11.29
CA ASP A 77 11.88 -3.67 -11.92
C ASP A 77 11.25 -4.64 -10.90
N VAL A 78 10.34 -4.13 -10.07
CA VAL A 78 9.41 -4.98 -9.34
C VAL A 78 8.56 -5.73 -10.37
N SER A 79 8.77 -7.05 -10.45
CA SER A 79 8.06 -7.96 -11.37
C SER A 79 6.55 -7.79 -11.26
N LEU A 80 5.84 -7.88 -12.38
CA LEU A 80 4.37 -7.76 -12.42
C LEU A 80 3.69 -8.72 -11.45
N SER A 81 4.19 -9.96 -11.30
CA SER A 81 3.67 -10.93 -10.32
C SER A 81 3.73 -10.42 -8.88
N ARG A 82 4.84 -9.80 -8.48
CA ARG A 82 4.99 -9.19 -7.15
C ARG A 82 4.04 -8.01 -6.96
N LYS A 83 3.83 -7.20 -8.00
CA LYS A 83 2.84 -6.10 -7.98
C LYS A 83 1.42 -6.63 -7.78
N LEU A 84 1.04 -7.65 -8.56
CA LEU A 84 -0.28 -8.29 -8.45
C LEU A 84 -0.48 -8.96 -7.08
N GLY A 85 0.57 -9.60 -6.53
CA GLY A 85 0.53 -10.16 -5.18
C GLY A 85 0.32 -9.09 -4.10
N ALA A 86 1.01 -7.96 -4.21
CA ALA A 86 0.84 -6.83 -3.29
C ALA A 86 -0.55 -6.19 -3.40
N GLU A 87 -1.10 -6.05 -4.61
CA GLU A 87 -2.48 -5.60 -4.82
C GLU A 87 -3.49 -6.59 -4.25
N PHE A 88 -3.29 -7.89 -4.46
CA PHE A 88 -4.17 -8.92 -3.92
C PHE A 88 -4.18 -8.89 -2.39
N VAL A 89 -3.01 -8.93 -1.75
CA VAL A 89 -2.90 -8.93 -0.28
C VAL A 89 -3.42 -7.62 0.29
N GLY A 90 -3.05 -6.48 -0.32
CA GLY A 90 -3.52 -5.18 0.12
C GLY A 90 -5.04 -5.04 0.03
N THR A 91 -5.65 -5.39 -1.11
CA THR A 91 -7.11 -5.34 -1.27
C THR A 91 -7.82 -6.33 -0.36
N PHE A 92 -7.23 -7.52 -0.13
CA PHE A 92 -7.80 -8.49 0.80
C PHE A 92 -7.89 -7.92 2.23
N ILE A 93 -6.77 -7.37 2.73
CA ILE A 93 -6.72 -6.78 4.07
C ILE A 93 -7.66 -5.57 4.15
N LEU A 94 -7.67 -4.74 3.11
CA LEU A 94 -8.53 -3.57 3.02
C LEU A 94 -10.01 -3.95 3.16
N ILE A 95 -10.49 -4.86 2.32
CA ILE A 95 -11.89 -5.27 2.33
C ILE A 95 -12.22 -5.98 3.64
N PHE A 96 -11.35 -6.87 4.13
CA PHE A 96 -11.56 -7.56 5.39
C PHE A 96 -11.68 -6.58 6.56
N ALA A 97 -10.73 -5.64 6.70
CA ALA A 97 -10.73 -4.68 7.81
C ALA A 97 -11.89 -3.67 7.71
N ALA A 98 -12.15 -3.12 6.52
CA ALA A 98 -13.20 -2.14 6.32
C ALA A 98 -14.61 -2.70 6.58
N THR A 99 -14.83 -3.99 6.31
CA THR A 99 -16.12 -4.66 6.50
C THR A 99 -16.25 -5.36 7.86
N ALA A 100 -15.14 -5.75 8.50
CA ALA A 100 -15.15 -6.33 9.84
C ALA A 100 -15.65 -5.36 10.90
N GLY A 101 -15.24 -4.08 10.84
CA GLY A 101 -15.66 -3.05 11.79
C GLY A 101 -17.19 -2.91 11.92
N PRO A 102 -17.94 -2.67 10.82
CA PRO A 102 -19.40 -2.60 10.89
C PRO A 102 -20.06 -3.90 11.37
N ILE A 103 -19.56 -5.07 10.96
CA ILE A 103 -20.11 -6.37 11.39
C ILE A 103 -19.94 -6.58 12.90
N VAL A 104 -18.74 -6.29 13.41
CA VAL A 104 -18.45 -6.33 14.85
C VAL A 104 -19.36 -5.35 15.60
N ASN A 105 -19.52 -4.13 15.07
CA ASN A 105 -20.39 -3.14 15.70
C ASN A 105 -21.85 -3.61 15.81
N GLN A 106 -22.37 -4.24 14.76
CA GLN A 106 -23.72 -4.83 14.77
C GLN A 106 -23.85 -5.96 15.81
N LYS A 107 -22.79 -6.76 15.99
CA LYS A 107 -22.76 -7.84 17.01
C LYS A 107 -22.80 -7.29 18.45
N TYR A 108 -22.18 -6.13 18.71
CA TYR A 108 -22.09 -5.51 20.03
C TYR A 108 -23.06 -4.32 20.19
N SER A 109 -24.28 -4.44 19.66
CA SER A 109 -25.39 -3.49 19.88
C SER A 109 -25.10 -2.04 19.44
N ASN A 110 -24.30 -1.85 18.38
CA ASN A 110 -23.93 -0.53 17.85
C ASN A 110 -23.22 0.38 18.86
N SER A 111 -22.37 -0.21 19.70
CA SER A 111 -21.58 0.53 20.71
C SER A 111 -20.53 1.46 20.08
N GLU A 112 -20.09 1.17 18.85
CA GLU A 112 -19.13 1.98 18.12
C GLU A 112 -19.80 3.05 17.25
N THR A 113 -19.19 4.23 17.25
CA THR A 113 -19.65 5.35 16.43
C THR A 113 -19.25 5.20 14.96
N LEU A 114 -19.99 5.86 14.06
CA LEU A 114 -19.65 5.94 12.64
C LEU A 114 -18.22 6.47 12.41
N ILE A 115 -17.78 7.40 13.26
CA ILE A 115 -16.43 7.98 13.21
C ILE A 115 -15.38 6.92 13.54
N GLY A 116 -15.60 6.09 14.57
CA GLY A 116 -14.69 5.00 14.93
C GLY A 116 -14.52 4.00 13.80
N ASN A 117 -15.62 3.65 13.13
CA ASN A 117 -15.59 2.73 12.01
C ASN A 117 -14.86 3.32 10.78
N ALA A 118 -15.12 4.60 10.46
CA ALA A 118 -14.41 5.31 9.40
C ALA A 118 -12.91 5.47 9.71
N ALA A 119 -12.55 5.74 10.96
CA ALA A 119 -11.17 5.84 11.40
C ALA A 119 -10.44 4.49 11.28
N CYS A 120 -11.07 3.38 11.68
CA CYS A 120 -10.50 2.05 11.52
C CYS A 120 -10.23 1.71 10.04
N ALA A 121 -11.20 1.97 9.16
CA ALA A 121 -11.04 1.76 7.73
C ALA A 121 -9.94 2.65 7.13
N GLY A 122 -9.90 3.94 7.50
CA GLY A 122 -8.89 4.89 7.04
C GLY A 122 -7.47 4.54 7.52
N LEU A 123 -7.32 4.12 8.77
CA LEU A 123 -6.04 3.65 9.32
C LEU A 123 -5.58 2.36 8.65
N ALA A 124 -6.49 1.42 8.37
CA ALA A 124 -6.18 0.21 7.62
C ALA A 124 -5.66 0.56 6.22
N VAL A 125 -6.36 1.44 5.49
CA VAL A 125 -5.91 1.96 4.18
C VAL A 125 -4.52 2.57 4.29
N MET A 126 -4.28 3.43 5.29
CA MET A 126 -2.99 4.08 5.49
C MET A 126 -1.86 3.06 5.70
N ILE A 127 -2.05 2.06 6.57
CA ILE A 127 -1.06 1.01 6.81
C ILE A 127 -0.76 0.25 5.52
N ILE A 128 -1.80 -0.10 4.76
CA ILE A 128 -1.62 -0.85 3.52
C ILE A 128 -0.86 -0.01 2.50
N ILE A 129 -1.26 1.26 2.26
CA ILE A 129 -0.58 2.15 1.31
C ILE A 129 0.89 2.34 1.69
N LEU A 130 1.20 2.58 2.97
CA LEU A 130 2.59 2.72 3.43
C LEU A 130 3.39 1.43 3.24
N SER A 131 2.76 0.27 3.39
CA SER A 131 3.43 -1.04 3.25
C SER A 131 3.60 -1.50 1.80
N THR A 132 2.61 -1.33 0.93
CA THR A 132 2.59 -1.87 -0.44
C THR A 132 2.81 -0.81 -1.52
N GLY A 133 2.79 0.48 -1.17
CA GLY A 133 2.96 1.59 -2.10
C GLY A 133 4.26 1.51 -2.90
N HIS A 134 5.37 1.16 -2.26
CA HIS A 134 6.67 0.98 -2.93
C HIS A 134 6.74 -0.25 -3.85
N ILE A 135 5.80 -1.20 -3.71
CA ILE A 135 5.77 -2.45 -4.49
C ILE A 135 4.87 -2.30 -5.70
N SER A 136 3.58 -1.99 -5.49
CA SER A 136 2.56 -1.97 -6.55
C SER A 136 2.04 -0.59 -6.92
N GLY A 137 2.38 0.45 -6.16
CA GLY A 137 1.71 1.74 -6.18
C GLY A 137 0.46 1.82 -5.28
N ALA A 138 0.11 0.69 -4.62
CA ALA A 138 -1.05 0.56 -3.74
C ALA A 138 -2.34 1.13 -4.35
N HIS A 139 -2.73 0.63 -5.52
CA HIS A 139 -3.99 1.08 -6.14
C HIS A 139 -5.19 0.54 -5.37
N LEU A 140 -5.15 -0.73 -4.96
CA LEU A 140 -6.10 -1.42 -4.08
C LEU A 140 -7.58 -1.38 -4.50
N ASN A 141 -7.88 -0.76 -5.65
CA ASN A 141 -9.21 -0.41 -6.12
C ASN A 141 -9.19 -0.28 -7.67
N PRO A 142 -10.17 -0.89 -8.37
CA PRO A 142 -10.31 -0.76 -9.81
C PRO A 142 -10.45 0.68 -10.29
N SER A 143 -11.26 1.51 -9.60
CA SER A 143 -11.49 2.91 -9.96
C SER A 143 -10.20 3.73 -9.86
N LEU A 144 -9.38 3.47 -8.84
CA LEU A 144 -8.10 4.15 -8.64
C LEU A 144 -7.08 3.71 -9.70
N THR A 145 -7.05 2.41 -10.02
CA THR A 145 -6.21 1.86 -11.10
C THR A 145 -6.52 2.51 -12.44
N ILE A 146 -7.81 2.66 -12.77
CA ILE A 146 -8.25 3.32 -14.00
C ILE A 146 -7.89 4.81 -13.98
N ALA A 147 -8.06 5.49 -12.85
CA ALA A 147 -7.72 6.91 -12.72
C ALA A 147 -6.21 7.16 -12.94
N PHE A 148 -5.34 6.35 -12.35
CA PHE A 148 -3.90 6.44 -12.60
C PHE A 148 -3.52 6.15 -14.06
N ALA A 149 -4.22 5.22 -14.71
CA ALA A 149 -4.03 4.96 -16.14
C ALA A 149 -4.50 6.14 -17.01
N ALA A 150 -5.63 6.76 -16.66
CA ALA A 150 -6.16 7.94 -17.35
C ALA A 150 -5.24 9.16 -17.23
N LEU A 151 -4.60 9.33 -16.06
CA LEU A 151 -3.62 10.38 -15.81
C LEU A 151 -2.21 10.06 -16.37
N ARG A 152 -2.06 8.96 -17.14
CA ARG A 152 -0.78 8.48 -17.72
C ARG A 152 0.32 8.15 -16.69
N HIS A 153 -0.06 7.95 -15.42
CA HIS A 153 0.86 7.48 -14.38
C HIS A 153 0.97 5.94 -14.33
N PHE A 154 0.12 5.22 -15.07
CA PHE A 154 0.12 3.75 -15.10
C PHE A 154 -0.17 3.19 -16.51
N PRO A 155 0.56 2.15 -16.97
CA PRO A 155 0.35 1.58 -18.30
C PRO A 155 -0.99 0.85 -18.40
N TRP A 156 -1.78 1.19 -19.41
CA TRP A 156 -3.09 0.58 -19.69
C TRP A 156 -3.06 -0.94 -19.84
N ALA A 157 -1.94 -1.51 -20.30
CA ALA A 157 -1.80 -2.96 -20.46
C ALA A 157 -1.84 -3.73 -19.12
N HIS A 158 -1.45 -3.10 -18.01
CA HIS A 158 -1.44 -3.75 -16.68
C HIS A 158 -2.77 -3.60 -15.93
N VAL A 159 -3.64 -2.67 -16.37
CA VAL A 159 -4.92 -2.36 -15.71
C VAL A 159 -5.81 -3.60 -15.56
N PRO A 160 -6.05 -4.43 -16.59
CA PRO A 160 -6.91 -5.60 -16.45
C PRO A 160 -6.38 -6.60 -15.42
N ALA A 161 -5.06 -6.79 -15.37
CA ALA A 161 -4.44 -7.71 -14.42
C ALA A 161 -4.60 -7.22 -12.96
N TYR A 162 -4.42 -5.93 -12.73
CA TYR A 162 -4.66 -5.30 -11.42
C TYR A 162 -6.12 -5.44 -10.99
N ILE A 163 -7.08 -5.15 -11.89
CA ILE A 163 -8.51 -5.27 -11.59
C ILE A 163 -8.86 -6.72 -11.24
N LEU A 164 -8.36 -7.70 -11.98
CA LEU A 164 -8.58 -9.12 -11.66
C LEU A 164 -8.03 -9.51 -10.29
N ALA A 165 -6.83 -9.04 -9.93
CA ALA A 165 -6.25 -9.27 -8.61
C ALA A 165 -7.09 -8.62 -7.49
N GLN A 166 -7.55 -7.39 -7.67
CA GLN A 166 -8.36 -6.65 -6.70
C GLN A 166 -9.74 -7.28 -6.51
N VAL A 167 -10.40 -7.67 -7.60
CA VAL A 167 -11.72 -8.33 -7.56
C VAL A 167 -11.62 -9.70 -6.89
N SER A 168 -10.63 -10.53 -7.28
CA SER A 168 -10.43 -11.84 -6.64
C SER A 168 -10.11 -11.72 -5.16
N ALA A 169 -9.25 -10.77 -4.76
CA ALA A 169 -8.97 -10.47 -3.36
C ALA A 169 -10.22 -10.06 -2.58
N SER A 170 -11.07 -9.21 -3.15
CA SER A 170 -12.31 -8.75 -2.51
C SER A 170 -13.29 -9.90 -2.27
N ILE A 171 -13.39 -10.82 -3.24
CA ILE A 171 -14.20 -12.04 -3.13
C ILE A 171 -13.64 -12.94 -2.02
N CYS A 172 -12.34 -13.21 -2.03
CA CYS A 172 -11.68 -14.00 -0.99
C CYS A 172 -11.86 -13.40 0.41
N ALA A 173 -11.72 -12.08 0.56
CA ALA A 173 -11.94 -11.38 1.81
C ALA A 173 -13.39 -11.53 2.31
N SER A 174 -14.36 -11.41 1.41
CA SER A 174 -15.78 -11.60 1.74
C SER A 174 -16.08 -13.02 2.23
N PHE A 175 -15.47 -14.05 1.61
CA PHE A 175 -15.59 -15.43 2.08
C PHE A 175 -14.88 -15.69 3.40
N ALA A 176 -13.68 -15.12 3.61
CA ALA A 176 -12.97 -15.21 4.87
C ALA A 176 -13.78 -14.58 6.01
N LEU A 177 -14.34 -13.40 5.76
CA LEU A 177 -15.21 -12.69 6.71
C LEU A 177 -16.45 -13.51 7.05
N LYS A 178 -17.08 -14.12 6.04
CA LYS A 178 -18.17 -15.06 6.22
C LYS A 178 -17.79 -16.21 7.15
N GLY A 179 -16.62 -16.83 6.95
CA GLY A 179 -16.15 -17.93 7.80
C GLY A 179 -15.84 -17.50 9.24
N VAL A 180 -15.34 -16.28 9.45
CA VAL A 180 -14.96 -15.77 10.78
C VAL A 180 -16.17 -15.31 11.61
N PHE A 181 -17.19 -14.75 10.96
CA PHE A 181 -18.31 -14.08 11.64
C PHE A 181 -19.67 -14.81 11.53
N ASP A 182 -19.72 -16.02 10.97
CA ASP A 182 -20.93 -16.85 10.94
C ASP A 182 -21.46 -17.16 12.36
N PRO A 183 -22.79 -17.09 12.63
CA PRO A 183 -23.92 -16.81 11.71
C PRO A 183 -24.32 -15.32 11.65
N PHE A 184 -23.55 -14.40 12.24
CA PHE A 184 -23.87 -12.97 12.32
C PHE A 184 -23.52 -12.27 11.00
N MET A 185 -24.32 -12.55 9.96
CA MET A 185 -24.15 -11.96 8.63
C MET A 185 -25.42 -11.25 8.18
N SER A 186 -25.72 -10.11 8.80
CA SER A 186 -26.11 -8.99 7.95
C SER A 186 -24.79 -8.55 7.34
N GLY A 187 -24.48 -8.98 6.12
CA GLY A 187 -23.20 -8.64 5.49
C GLY A 187 -22.95 -7.15 5.64
N GLY A 188 -21.69 -6.71 5.74
CA GLY A 188 -21.30 -5.29 5.81
C GLY A 188 -21.69 -4.47 4.56
N VAL A 189 -22.79 -4.85 3.90
CA VAL A 189 -23.47 -4.22 2.80
C VAL A 189 -24.12 -2.94 3.32
N THR A 190 -23.77 -1.83 2.69
CA THR A 190 -24.49 -0.58 2.83
C THR A 190 -25.83 -0.74 2.12
N VAL A 191 -26.91 -0.90 2.88
CA VAL A 191 -28.26 -0.87 2.31
C VAL A 191 -28.55 0.57 1.93
N PRO A 192 -28.72 0.90 0.63
CA PRO A 192 -28.98 2.27 0.22
C PRO A 192 -30.35 2.69 0.74
N SER A 193 -30.38 3.72 1.58
CA SER A 193 -31.59 4.36 2.09
C SER A 193 -32.02 5.58 1.26
N VAL A 194 -31.32 5.85 0.15
CA VAL A 194 -31.47 7.04 -0.71
C VAL A 194 -31.86 6.66 -2.13
N SER A 195 -32.38 7.63 -2.90
CA SER A 195 -32.73 7.42 -4.31
C SER A 195 -31.48 7.10 -5.17
N THR A 196 -31.67 6.38 -6.28
CA THR A 196 -30.58 6.00 -7.19
C THR A 196 -29.74 7.18 -7.65
N GLY A 197 -30.38 8.32 -7.96
CA GLY A 197 -29.69 9.53 -8.38
C GLY A 197 -28.84 10.16 -7.26
N GLN A 198 -29.33 10.14 -6.03
CA GLN A 198 -28.57 10.62 -4.86
C GLN A 198 -27.39 9.69 -4.53
N ALA A 199 -27.59 8.37 -4.59
CA ALA A 199 -26.52 7.39 -4.40
C ALA A 199 -25.40 7.59 -5.43
N PHE A 200 -25.76 7.79 -6.70
CA PHE A 200 -24.81 8.08 -7.77
C PHE A 200 -24.01 9.36 -7.50
N ALA A 201 -24.68 10.45 -7.10
CA ALA A 201 -24.01 11.70 -6.79
C ALA A 201 -23.06 11.57 -5.59
N LEU A 202 -23.46 10.84 -4.54
CA LEU A 202 -22.60 10.55 -3.39
C LEU A 202 -21.37 9.73 -3.77
N GLU A 203 -21.55 8.66 -4.53
CA GLU A 203 -20.45 7.79 -4.98
C GLU A 203 -19.45 8.56 -5.86
N PHE A 204 -19.98 9.40 -6.76
CA PHE A 204 -19.16 10.27 -7.59
C PHE A 204 -18.34 11.26 -6.74
N LEU A 205 -18.97 11.93 -5.78
CA LEU A 205 -18.29 12.89 -4.91
C LEU A 205 -17.24 12.22 -4.03
N ILE A 206 -17.55 11.09 -3.40
CA ILE A 206 -16.61 10.37 -2.54
C ILE A 206 -15.42 9.85 -3.36
N THR A 207 -15.68 9.25 -4.52
CA THR A 207 -14.62 8.78 -5.41
C THR A 207 -13.78 9.94 -5.93
N PHE A 208 -14.40 11.05 -6.33
CA PHE A 208 -13.67 12.24 -6.76
C PHE A 208 -12.73 12.77 -5.67
N ASN A 209 -13.20 12.89 -4.42
CA ASN A 209 -12.38 13.34 -3.30
C ASN A 209 -11.22 12.35 -3.03
N LEU A 210 -11.50 11.04 -3.03
CA LEU A 210 -10.48 10.01 -2.85
C LEU A 210 -9.41 10.10 -3.95
N LEU A 211 -9.83 10.17 -5.21
CA LEU A 211 -8.92 10.28 -6.35
C LEU A 211 -8.11 11.58 -6.31
N PHE A 212 -8.73 12.70 -5.95
CA PHE A 212 -8.05 13.99 -5.83
C PHE A 212 -6.95 13.94 -4.79
N VAL A 213 -7.23 13.44 -3.59
CA VAL A 213 -6.22 13.34 -2.51
C VAL A 213 -5.11 12.36 -2.90
N VAL A 214 -5.46 11.19 -3.43
CA VAL A 214 -4.45 10.18 -3.79
C VAL A 214 -3.56 10.68 -4.93
N THR A 215 -4.13 11.30 -5.96
CA THR A 215 -3.35 11.83 -7.07
C THR A 215 -2.49 13.01 -6.64
N ALA A 216 -3.02 13.92 -5.80
CA ALA A 216 -2.23 15.01 -5.22
C ALA A 216 -1.02 14.47 -4.44
N VAL A 217 -1.22 13.48 -3.56
CA VAL A 217 -0.12 12.89 -2.77
C VAL A 217 0.84 12.08 -3.64
N ALA A 218 0.33 11.31 -4.61
CA ALA A 218 1.14 10.43 -5.44
C ALA A 218 1.93 11.16 -6.54
N THR A 219 1.50 12.37 -6.91
CA THR A 219 2.12 13.17 -7.97
C THR A 219 2.91 14.37 -7.45
N ASP A 220 2.91 14.60 -6.13
CA ASP A 220 3.72 15.66 -5.53
C ASP A 220 5.20 15.27 -5.55
N THR A 221 5.96 15.88 -6.46
CA THR A 221 7.41 15.71 -6.59
C THR A 221 8.19 16.63 -5.65
N ARG A 222 7.54 17.34 -4.72
CA ARG A 222 8.18 18.28 -3.78
C ARG A 222 8.34 17.73 -2.36
N ALA A 223 7.88 16.51 -2.10
CA ALA A 223 8.05 15.82 -0.82
C ALA A 223 9.40 15.11 -0.69
#